data_AF-A0A958XL01-F1
#
_entry.id   AF-A0A958XL01-F1
#
_cell.length_a   1.000
_cell.length_b   1.000
_cell.length_c   1.000
_cell.angle_alpha   90.00
_cell.angle_beta   90.00
_cell.angle_gamma   90.00
#
_symmetry.space_group_name_H-M   'P 1'
#
loop_
_entity.id
_entity.type
_entity.pdbx_description
1 polymer ?
#
loop_
_entity_poly.entity_id
_entity_poly.type
_entity_poly.pdbx_seq_one_letter_code
_entity_poly.pdbx_strand_id
1 'polypeptide(L)'
;MTKQQQLTLWLELLWWVLTALIVWLVLYPIHKAMYVWPFEGWNIAFVVCTITLTRYIFLLKFTPIAWLQEVKVGLILLMFPLTFIMVDAVNGFMVYIEEHTWEALTGHLPAAQQKGIESYMWTEMLFFGVGSFVAPPVFAVRLFMSVWRTRNRGTV
;
A
#
# COMPACT_ATOMS: atom_id res chain seq x y z
N MET A 1 -9.43 -29.83 -4.71
CA MET A 1 -9.39 -28.67 -3.79
C MET A 1 -10.39 -28.93 -2.69
N THR A 2 -9.99 -28.80 -1.42
CA THR A 2 -10.93 -28.88 -0.31
C THR A 2 -11.80 -27.61 -0.30
N LYS A 3 -13.04 -27.70 0.21
CA LYS A 3 -13.99 -26.57 0.27
C LYS A 3 -13.40 -25.33 0.96
N GLN A 4 -12.52 -25.55 1.93
CA GLN A 4 -11.78 -24.51 2.64
C GLN A 4 -10.76 -23.78 1.75
N GLN A 5 -10.00 -24.51 0.91
CA GLN A 5 -9.07 -23.91 -0.05
C GLN A 5 -9.78 -23.04 -1.09
N GLN A 6 -10.95 -23.49 -1.55
CA GLN A 6 -11.76 -22.73 -2.50
C GLN A 6 -12.25 -21.40 -1.88
N LEU A 7 -12.68 -21.41 -0.61
CA LEU A 7 -13.08 -20.19 0.10
C LEU A 7 -11.93 -19.21 0.30
N THR A 8 -10.73 -19.70 0.63
CA THR A 8 -9.52 -18.85 0.76
C THR A 8 -9.18 -18.17 -0.57
N LEU A 9 -9.25 -18.90 -1.68
CA LEU A 9 -8.99 -18.35 -3.02
C LEU A 9 -10.02 -17.31 -3.44
N TRP A 10 -11.31 -17.57 -3.20
CA TRP A 10 -12.36 -16.56 -3.45
C TRP A 10 -12.15 -15.30 -2.62
N LEU A 11 -11.73 -15.46 -1.36
CA LEU A 11 -11.41 -14.33 -0.50
C LEU A 11 -10.20 -13.55 -1.03
N GLU A 12 -9.13 -14.23 -1.46
CA GLU A 12 -7.97 -13.58 -2.08
C GLU A 12 -8.34 -12.82 -3.36
N LEU A 13 -9.10 -13.44 -4.26
CA LEU A 13 -9.56 -12.80 -5.51
C LEU A 13 -10.44 -11.58 -5.22
N LEU A 14 -11.39 -11.70 -4.28
CA LEU A 14 -12.25 -10.60 -3.87
C LEU A 14 -11.43 -9.44 -3.31
N TRP A 15 -10.39 -9.73 -2.52
CA TRP A 15 -9.49 -8.69 -2.02
C TRP A 15 -8.68 -8.02 -3.11
N TRP A 16 -8.19 -8.76 -4.11
CA TRP A 16 -7.48 -8.15 -5.23
C TRP A 16 -8.39 -7.25 -6.08
N VAL A 17 -9.63 -7.67 -6.31
CA VAL A 17 -10.65 -6.83 -6.99
C VAL A 17 -10.94 -5.57 -6.18
N LEU A 18 -11.10 -5.70 -4.85
CA LEU A 18 -11.32 -4.56 -3.97
C LEU A 18 -10.13 -3.60 -3.95
N THR A 19 -8.90 -4.10 -3.93
CA THR A 19 -7.70 -3.27 -4.05
C THR A 19 -7.67 -2.53 -5.38
N ALA A 20 -7.94 -3.22 -6.50
CA ALA A 20 -7.98 -2.59 -7.83
C ALA A 20 -9.06 -1.50 -7.91
N LEU A 21 -10.22 -1.74 -7.30
CA LEU A 21 -11.31 -0.76 -7.21
C LEU A 21 -10.88 0.47 -6.40
N ILE A 22 -10.19 0.29 -5.27
CA ILE A 22 -9.70 1.40 -4.45
C ILE A 22 -8.63 2.20 -5.21
N VAL A 23 -7.67 1.52 -5.85
CA VAL A 23 -6.66 2.17 -6.71
C VAL A 23 -7.33 3.03 -7.76
N TRP A 24 -8.33 2.49 -8.46
CA TRP A 24 -9.08 3.23 -9.46
C TRP A 24 -9.81 4.43 -8.86
N LEU A 25 -10.49 4.27 -7.71
CA LEU A 25 -11.24 5.34 -7.05
C LEU A 25 -10.32 6.50 -6.62
N VAL A 26 -9.14 6.17 -6.12
CA VAL A 26 -8.14 7.13 -5.65
C VAL A 26 -7.49 7.89 -6.82
N LEU A 27 -7.17 7.19 -7.91
CA LEU A 27 -6.55 7.81 -9.08
C LEU A 27 -7.53 8.55 -9.99
N TYR A 28 -8.81 8.19 -9.97
CA TYR A 28 -9.84 8.78 -10.82
C TYR A 28 -9.89 10.33 -10.79
N PRO A 29 -9.93 11.01 -9.62
CA PRO A 29 -9.90 12.47 -9.57
C PRO A 29 -8.59 13.05 -10.10
N ILE A 30 -7.46 12.37 -9.93
CA ILE A 30 -6.13 12.79 -10.38
C ILE A 30 -6.06 12.77 -11.92
N HIS A 31 -6.50 11.68 -12.55
CA HIS A 31 -6.57 11.57 -14.02
C HIS A 31 -7.57 12.53 -14.66
N LYS A 32 -8.63 12.91 -13.96
CA LYS A 32 -9.55 13.93 -14.44
C LYS A 32 -8.95 15.32 -14.41
N ALA A 33 -8.08 15.59 -13.44
CA ALA A 33 -7.53 16.91 -13.23
C ALA A 33 -6.22 17.15 -14.02
N MET A 34 -5.44 16.09 -14.30
CA MET A 34 -4.15 16.20 -14.97
C MET A 34 -4.04 15.26 -16.18
N TYR A 35 -3.39 15.75 -17.25
CA TYR A 35 -3.11 14.95 -18.44
C TYR A 35 -1.94 13.97 -18.24
N VAL A 36 -0.93 14.36 -17.46
CA VAL A 36 0.26 13.54 -17.17
C VAL A 36 0.61 13.67 -15.70
N TRP A 37 0.61 12.55 -14.98
CA TRP A 37 0.99 12.50 -13.56
C TRP A 37 2.31 11.73 -13.38
N PRO A 38 3.42 12.40 -13.01
CA PRO A 38 4.74 11.74 -12.93
C PRO A 38 4.84 10.68 -11.82
N PHE A 39 3.99 10.76 -10.78
CA PHE A 39 4.01 9.84 -9.64
C PHE A 39 2.93 8.76 -9.70
N GLU A 40 2.30 8.52 -10.85
CA GLU A 40 1.21 7.54 -10.98
C GLU A 40 1.63 6.14 -10.52
N GLY A 41 2.80 5.67 -10.98
CA GLY A 41 3.32 4.36 -10.60
C GLY A 41 3.57 4.23 -9.09
N TRP A 42 4.15 5.27 -8.48
CA TRP A 42 4.39 5.29 -7.03
C TRP A 42 3.09 5.37 -6.23
N ASN A 43 2.11 6.13 -6.71
CA ASN A 43 0.81 6.21 -6.07
C ASN A 43 0.10 4.84 -6.05
N ILE A 44 0.06 4.16 -7.20
CA ILE A 44 -0.45 2.78 -7.29
C ILE A 44 0.29 1.87 -6.30
N ALA A 45 1.62 1.96 -6.26
CA ALA A 45 2.44 1.15 -5.36
C ALA A 45 2.10 1.42 -3.88
N PHE A 46 1.93 2.68 -3.48
CA PHE A 46 1.56 3.05 -2.11
C PHE A 46 0.19 2.50 -1.69
N VAL A 47 -0.82 2.67 -2.54
CA VAL A 47 -2.18 2.18 -2.29
C VAL A 47 -2.18 0.65 -2.18
N VAL A 48 -1.58 -0.03 -3.16
CA VAL A 48 -1.51 -1.50 -3.19
C VAL A 48 -0.74 -2.03 -1.99
N CYS A 49 0.42 -1.45 -1.67
CA CYS A 49 1.25 -1.85 -0.54
C CYS A 49 0.49 -1.70 0.77
N THR A 50 -0.10 -0.53 1.02
CA THR A 50 -0.87 -0.23 2.24
C THR A 50 -2.03 -1.20 2.43
N ILE A 51 -2.86 -1.39 1.40
CA ILE A 51 -4.04 -2.26 1.49
C ILE A 51 -3.62 -3.72 1.67
N THR A 52 -2.64 -4.17 0.88
CA THR A 52 -2.18 -5.57 0.88
C THR A 52 -1.54 -5.95 2.20
N LEU A 53 -0.65 -5.10 2.72
CA LEU A 53 0.00 -5.34 4.00
C LEU A 53 -0.97 -5.19 5.16
N THR A 54 -1.89 -4.22 5.13
CA THR A 54 -2.96 -4.11 6.14
C THR A 54 -3.83 -5.37 6.18
N ARG A 55 -4.21 -5.91 5.02
CA ARG A 55 -4.91 -7.19 4.92
C ARG A 55 -4.10 -8.32 5.53
N TYR A 56 -2.84 -8.46 5.16
CA TYR A 56 -1.98 -9.52 5.69
C TYR A 56 -1.66 -9.36 7.17
N ILE A 57 -1.67 -8.12 7.67
CA ILE A 57 -1.70 -7.86 9.10
C ILE A 57 -2.97 -8.51 9.61
N PHE A 58 -4.16 -7.94 9.44
CA PHE A 58 -5.37 -8.41 10.14
C PHE A 58 -5.76 -9.88 9.88
N LEU A 59 -5.66 -10.34 8.64
CA LEU A 59 -6.17 -11.64 8.18
C LEU A 59 -5.10 -12.73 8.05
N LEU A 60 -3.89 -12.55 8.61
CA LEU A 60 -2.78 -13.52 8.49
C LEU A 60 -3.21 -14.97 8.69
N LYS A 61 -4.02 -15.26 9.71
CA LYS A 61 -4.49 -16.61 10.08
C LYS A 61 -5.25 -17.33 8.96
N PHE A 62 -5.89 -16.59 8.06
CA PHE A 62 -6.68 -17.14 6.96
C PHE A 62 -5.88 -17.31 5.67
N THR A 63 -4.62 -16.87 5.66
CA THR A 63 -3.74 -16.96 4.49
C THR A 63 -2.83 -18.19 4.58
N PRO A 64 -2.45 -18.80 3.44
CA PRO A 64 -1.55 -19.94 3.42
C PRO A 64 -0.16 -19.63 4.01
N ILE A 65 0.24 -18.35 4.03
CA ILE A 65 1.47 -17.83 4.64
C ILE A 65 1.55 -18.17 6.14
N ALA A 66 0.41 -18.35 6.80
CA ALA A 66 0.34 -18.68 8.22
C ALA A 66 1.06 -19.99 8.59
N TRP A 67 1.18 -20.94 7.67
CA TRP A 67 1.73 -22.28 7.95
C TRP A 67 3.14 -22.50 7.41
N LEU A 68 3.65 -21.58 6.59
CA LEU A 68 4.94 -21.68 5.91
C LEU A 68 6.01 -20.85 6.64
N GLN A 69 6.72 -21.47 7.60
CA GLN A 69 7.66 -20.76 8.46
C GLN A 69 8.81 -20.10 7.70
N GLU A 70 9.38 -20.77 6.70
CA GLU A 70 10.47 -20.22 5.87
C GLU A 70 10.04 -18.95 5.11
N VAL A 71 8.79 -18.95 4.61
CA VAL A 71 8.22 -17.79 3.91
C VAL A 71 8.06 -16.61 4.86
N LYS A 72 7.67 -16.85 6.12
CA LYS A 72 7.57 -15.76 7.12
C LYS A 72 8.93 -15.11 7.38
N VAL A 73 9.99 -15.90 7.52
CA VAL A 73 11.34 -15.39 7.75
C VAL A 73 11.82 -14.57 6.55
N GLY A 74 11.64 -15.08 5.33
CA GLY A 74 11.96 -14.35 4.11
C GLY A 74 11.17 -13.03 3.99
N LEU A 75 9.88 -13.04 4.33
CA LEU A 75 9.06 -11.83 4.32
C LEU A 75 9.51 -10.80 5.36
N ILE A 76 9.88 -11.22 6.58
CA ILE A 76 10.43 -10.31 7.60
C ILE A 76 11.66 -9.58 7.07
N LEU A 77 12.57 -10.31 6.43
CA LEU A 77 13.78 -9.71 5.84
C LEU A 77 13.43 -8.75 4.70
N LEU A 78 12.43 -9.10 3.86
CA LEU A 78 11.96 -8.27 2.75
C LEU A 78 11.27 -6.97 3.20
N MET A 79 10.65 -6.95 4.39
CA MET A 79 9.98 -5.74 4.88
C MET A 79 10.95 -4.58 5.13
N PHE A 80 12.22 -4.87 5.43
CA PHE A 80 13.26 -3.84 5.60
C PHE A 80 13.52 -3.04 4.30
N PRO A 81 14.00 -3.64 3.20
CA PRO A 81 14.23 -2.91 1.96
C PRO A 81 12.93 -2.29 1.41
N LEU A 82 11.79 -2.97 1.57
CA LEU A 82 10.50 -2.40 1.17
C LEU A 82 10.20 -1.08 1.89
N THR A 83 10.44 -1.02 3.21
CA THR A 83 10.24 0.22 3.99
C THR A 83 11.10 1.35 3.44
N PHE A 84 12.39 1.11 3.19
CA PHE A 84 13.29 2.14 2.67
C PHE A 84 12.90 2.64 1.29
N ILE A 85 12.52 1.73 0.38
CA ILE A 85 12.04 2.11 -0.97
C ILE A 85 10.79 2.99 -0.87
N MET A 86 9.85 2.66 0.02
CA MET A 86 8.63 3.45 0.19
C MET A 86 8.93 4.82 0.82
N VAL A 87 9.84 4.90 1.80
CA VAL A 87 10.28 6.18 2.38
C VAL A 87 10.95 7.06 1.32
N ASP A 88 11.85 6.49 0.53
CA ASP A 88 12.56 7.19 -0.54
C ASP A 88 11.58 7.75 -1.59
N ALA A 89 10.60 6.95 -2.01
CA ALA A 89 9.57 7.38 -2.94
C ALA A 89 8.70 8.53 -2.40
N VAL A 90 8.34 8.51 -1.11
CA VAL A 90 7.60 9.62 -0.48
C VAL A 90 8.46 10.89 -0.41
N ASN A 91 9.74 10.76 -0.06
CA ASN A 91 10.67 11.89 -0.06
C ASN A 91 10.85 12.47 -1.48
N GLY A 92 10.99 11.62 -2.49
CA GLY A 92 11.08 12.04 -3.89
C GLY A 92 9.85 12.83 -4.35
N PHE A 93 8.66 12.44 -3.90
CA PHE A 93 7.44 13.21 -4.14
C PHE A 93 7.48 14.59 -3.45
N MET A 94 7.83 14.65 -2.17
CA MET A 94 7.89 15.93 -1.43
C MET A 94 8.90 16.89 -2.06
N VAL A 95 10.11 16.42 -2.36
CA VAL A 95 11.15 17.21 -3.02
C VAL A 95 10.69 17.71 -4.39
N TYR A 96 10.03 16.86 -5.19
CA TYR A 96 9.54 17.28 -6.50
C TYR A 96 8.52 18.42 -6.42
N ILE A 97 7.58 18.33 -5.48
CA ILE A 97 6.57 19.39 -5.26
C ILE A 97 7.22 20.68 -4.76
N GLU A 98 8.23 20.58 -3.90
CA GLU A 98 8.99 21.75 -3.43
C GLU A 98 9.78 22.41 -4.57
N GLU A 99 10.39 21.64 -5.46
CA GLU A 99 11.20 22.15 -6.58
C GLU A 99 10.36 22.72 -7.74
N HIS A 100 9.30 22.02 -8.14
CA HIS A 100 8.53 22.35 -9.34
C HIS A 100 7.25 23.14 -9.04
N THR A 101 6.87 23.27 -7.76
CA THR A 101 5.59 23.83 -7.29
C THR A 101 4.36 23.18 -7.92
N TRP A 102 3.20 23.37 -7.29
CA TRP A 102 1.93 22.84 -7.82
C TRP A 102 1.47 23.52 -9.11
N GLU A 103 1.94 24.74 -9.39
CA GLU A 103 1.53 25.54 -10.53
C GLU A 103 1.91 24.88 -11.87
N ALA A 104 3.08 24.22 -11.94
CA ALA A 104 3.51 23.48 -13.12
C ALA A 104 2.59 22.28 -13.45
N LEU A 105 1.91 21.73 -12.45
CA LEU A 105 1.05 20.55 -12.58
C LEU A 105 -0.44 20.90 -12.75
N THR A 106 -0.89 21.99 -12.13
CA THR A 106 -2.32 22.32 -11.99
C THR A 106 -2.68 23.70 -12.54
N GLY A 107 -1.72 24.45 -13.08
CA GLY A 107 -1.92 25.81 -13.58
C GLY A 107 -2.89 25.93 -14.76
N HIS A 108 -3.21 24.83 -15.45
CA HIS A 108 -4.24 24.78 -16.49
C HIS A 108 -5.68 24.70 -15.93
N LEU A 109 -5.84 24.44 -14.63
CA LEU A 109 -7.15 24.31 -13.98
C LEU A 109 -7.71 25.68 -13.55
N PRO A 110 -9.04 25.85 -13.49
CA PRO A 110 -9.64 27.03 -12.88
C PRO A 110 -9.22 27.18 -11.41
N ALA A 111 -8.91 28.41 -10.98
CA ALA A 111 -8.43 28.70 -9.62
C ALA A 111 -9.32 28.13 -8.49
N ALA A 112 -10.63 28.00 -8.75
CA ALA A 112 -11.59 27.41 -7.81
C ALA A 112 -11.39 25.91 -7.59
N GLN A 113 -10.89 25.17 -8.58
CA GLN A 113 -10.66 23.72 -8.52
C GLN A 113 -9.21 23.39 -8.18
N GLN A 114 -8.28 24.29 -8.51
CA GLN A 114 -6.85 24.11 -8.33
C GLN A 114 -6.48 23.73 -6.87
N LYS A 115 -6.84 24.59 -5.90
CA LYS A 115 -6.53 24.34 -4.48
C LYS A 115 -7.13 23.03 -3.95
N GLY A 116 -8.32 22.66 -4.42
CA GLY A 116 -8.99 21.43 -3.99
C GLY A 116 -8.25 20.18 -4.48
N ILE A 117 -7.80 20.19 -5.73
CA ILE A 117 -7.04 19.10 -6.34
C ILE A 117 -5.63 19.01 -5.76
N GLU A 118 -4.93 20.12 -5.57
CA GLU A 118 -3.62 20.16 -4.91
C GLU A 118 -3.69 19.56 -3.49
N SER A 119 -4.65 20.02 -2.68
CA SER A 119 -4.85 19.51 -1.32
C SER A 119 -5.22 18.03 -1.31
N TYR A 120 -6.03 17.58 -2.27
CA TYR A 120 -6.39 16.18 -2.43
C TYR A 120 -5.15 15.34 -2.71
N MET A 121 -4.36 15.68 -3.72
CA MET A 121 -3.15 14.94 -4.11
C MET A 121 -2.13 14.90 -2.98
N TRP A 122 -1.88 16.03 -2.32
CA TRP A 122 -0.98 16.08 -1.18
C TRP A 122 -1.41 15.12 -0.06
N THR A 123 -2.69 15.19 0.31
CA THR A 123 -3.24 14.38 1.40
C THR A 123 -3.26 12.90 1.05
N GLU A 124 -3.65 12.57 -0.18
CA GLU A 124 -3.75 11.22 -0.70
C GLU A 124 -2.36 10.56 -0.79
N MET A 125 -1.41 11.22 -1.43
CA MET A 125 -0.01 10.75 -1.55
C MET A 125 0.64 10.58 -0.18
N LEU A 126 0.44 11.50 0.77
CA LEU A 126 0.99 11.35 2.11
C LEU A 126 0.28 10.26 2.92
N PHE A 127 -1.04 10.14 2.81
CA PHE A 127 -1.80 9.13 3.55
C PHE A 127 -1.39 7.72 3.14
N PHE A 128 -1.40 7.42 1.84
CA PHE A 128 -0.99 6.11 1.33
C PHE A 128 0.53 5.94 1.36
N GLY A 129 1.30 7.00 1.13
CA GLY A 129 2.76 6.98 1.26
C GLY A 129 3.21 6.59 2.67
N VAL A 130 2.70 7.28 3.70
CA VAL A 130 2.97 6.94 5.11
C VAL A 130 2.44 5.56 5.46
N GLY A 131 1.22 5.23 5.03
CA GLY A 131 0.67 3.88 5.20
C GLY A 131 1.59 2.79 4.63
N SER A 132 2.20 3.05 3.47
CA SER A 132 3.00 2.07 2.75
C SER A 132 4.37 1.78 3.37
N PHE A 133 4.95 2.73 4.12
CA PHE A 133 6.21 2.50 4.85
C PHE A 133 6.00 2.14 6.33
N VAL A 134 4.84 2.47 6.93
CA VAL A 134 4.49 2.04 8.30
C VAL A 134 3.96 0.61 8.32
N ALA A 135 3.22 0.17 7.30
CA ALA A 135 2.66 -1.18 7.26
C ALA A 135 3.72 -2.30 7.22
N PRO A 136 4.83 -2.23 6.47
CA PRO A 136 5.86 -3.26 6.44
C PRO A 136 6.49 -3.60 7.81
N PRO A 137 6.98 -2.65 8.63
CA PRO A 137 7.53 -2.97 9.94
C PRO A 137 6.46 -3.53 10.89
N VAL A 138 5.23 -3.02 10.84
CA VAL A 138 4.10 -3.57 11.62
C VAL A 138 3.81 -5.02 11.21
N PHE A 139 3.84 -5.31 9.91
CA PHE A 139 3.66 -6.66 9.39
C PHE A 139 4.81 -7.58 9.80
N ALA A 140 6.05 -7.12 9.74
CA ALA A 140 7.22 -7.88 10.20
C ALA A 140 7.10 -8.26 11.68
N VAL A 141 6.72 -7.32 12.55
CA VAL A 141 6.47 -7.58 13.98
C VAL A 141 5.37 -8.63 14.16
N ARG A 142 4.28 -8.54 13.38
CA ARG A 142 3.20 -9.53 13.44
C ARG A 142 3.65 -10.92 12.98
N LEU A 143 4.44 -11.02 11.93
CA LEU A 143 5.02 -12.28 11.46
C LEU A 143 5.94 -12.88 12.53
N PHE A 144 6.79 -12.06 13.15
CA PHE A 144 7.66 -12.49 14.24
C PHE A 144 6.87 -13.10 15.41
N MET A 145 5.79 -12.43 15.84
CA MET A 145 4.89 -12.96 16.87
C MET A 145 4.24 -14.29 16.46
N SER A 146 3.85 -14.44 15.20
CA SER A 146 3.25 -15.69 14.69
C SER A 146 4.26 -16.84 14.71
N VAL A 147 5.52 -16.60 14.31
CA VAL A 147 6.60 -17.61 14.39
C VAL A 147 6.83 -18.03 15.85
N TRP A 148 6.89 -17.07 16.77
CA TRP A 148 7.05 -17.33 18.20
C TRP A 148 5.92 -18.20 18.77
N ARG A 149 4.66 -17.87 18.47
CA ARG A 149 3.49 -18.64 18.94
C ARG A 149 3.45 -20.05 18.36
N THR A 150 3.82 -20.20 17.09
CA THR A 150 3.85 -21.52 16.43
C THR A 150 4.85 -22.43 17.14
N ARG A 151 6.05 -21.91 17.46
CA ARG A 151 7.12 -22.67 18.12
C ARG A 151 6.87 -22.94 19.61
N ASN A 152 6.26 -21.99 20.34
CA ASN A 152 6.13 -22.08 21.80
C ASN A 152 4.75 -22.56 22.30
N ARG A 153 3.70 -22.44 21.48
CA ARG A 153 2.31 -22.74 21.88
C ARG A 153 1.56 -23.62 20.88
N GLY A 154 2.19 -24.04 19.77
CA GLY A 154 1.54 -24.84 18.72
C GLY A 154 0.33 -24.15 18.06
N THR A 155 0.22 -22.83 18.18
CA THR A 155 -0.90 -22.02 17.68
C THR A 155 -0.39 -20.89 16.80
N VAL A 156 -1.14 -20.54 15.76
CA VAL A 156 -0.73 -19.59 14.70
C VAL A 156 -1.29 -18.19 14.93
#